data_AF-A0A832E282-F1
#
_entry.id   AF-A0A832E282-F1
#
_cell.length_a   1.000
_cell.length_b   1.000
_cell.length_c   1.000
_cell.angle_alpha   90.00
_cell.angle_beta   90.00
_cell.angle_gamma   90.00
#
_symmetry.space_group_name_H-M   'P 1'
#
loop_
_entity.id
_entity.type
_entity.pdbx_description
1 polymer ?
#
loop_
_entity_poly.entity_id
_entity_poly.type
_entity_poly.pdbx_seq_one_letter_code
_entity_poly.pdbx_strand_id
1 'polypeptide(L)' 'MDIIAQIAQELTVDVKQVSNTVNLLDEGATVPFIARYRKERTG' A
#
# COMPACT_ATOMS: atom_id res chain seq x y z
N MET A 1 -9.10 0.76 -15.99
CA MET A 1 -9.62 1.11 -14.67
C MET A 1 -8.42 1.14 -13.74
N ASP A 2 -8.12 2.27 -13.12
CA ASP A 2 -6.95 2.42 -12.24
C ASP A 2 -7.34 2.04 -10.81
N ILE A 3 -7.02 0.81 -10.42
CA ILE A 3 -7.37 0.24 -9.12
C ILE A 3 -6.65 0.96 -7.98
N ILE A 4 -5.40 1.40 -8.20
CA ILE A 4 -4.60 2.08 -7.17
C ILE A 4 -5.24 3.42 -6.83
N ALA A 5 -5.63 4.19 -7.85
CA ALA A 5 -6.30 5.47 -7.67
C ALA A 5 -7.66 5.31 -6.95
N GLN A 6 -8.43 4.27 -7.28
CA GLN A 6 -9.71 4.00 -6.63
C GLN A 6 -9.54 3.65 -5.14
N ILE A 7 -8.61 2.75 -4.81
CA ILE A 7 -8.34 2.36 -3.41
C ILE A 7 -7.86 3.57 -2.60
N ALA A 8 -7.01 4.41 -3.18
CA ALA A 8 -6.51 5.62 -2.52
C ALA A 8 -7.65 6.58 -2.18
N GLN A 9 -8.60 6.76 -3.11
CA GLN A 9 -9.79 7.57 -2.89
C GLN A 9 -10.71 6.98 -1.82
N GLU A 10 -11.01 5.68 -1.86
CA GLU A 10 -11.88 5.01 -0.90
C GLU A 10 -11.33 5.04 0.53
N LEU A 11 -10.00 4.91 0.67
CA LEU A 11 -9.33 4.90 1.97
C LEU A 11 -8.87 6.29 2.43
N THR A 12 -9.03 7.33 1.60
CA THR A 12 -8.55 8.71 1.88
C THR A 12 -7.05 8.74 2.20
N VAL A 13 -6.26 8.04 1.39
CA VAL A 13 -4.78 7.94 1.50
C VAL A 13 -4.12 8.39 0.21
N ASP A 14 -2.82 8.64 0.24
CA ASP A 14 -2.07 9.02 -0.96
C ASP A 14 -1.93 7.81 -1.91
N VAL A 15 -2.04 8.05 -3.22
CA VAL A 15 -1.84 7.03 -4.26
C VAL A 15 -0.48 6.34 -4.12
N LYS A 16 0.56 7.06 -3.67
CA LYS A 16 1.89 6.50 -3.38
C LYS A 16 1.85 5.49 -2.24
N GLN A 17 1.05 5.70 -1.21
CA GLN A 17 0.96 4.76 -0.08
C GLN A 17 0.34 3.43 -0.55
N VAL A 18 -0.69 3.48 -1.39
CA VAL A 18 -1.27 2.29 -2.02
C VAL A 18 -0.28 1.62 -2.95
N SER A 19 0.37 2.38 -3.84
CA SER A 19 1.37 1.85 -4.77
C SER A 19 2.54 1.17 -4.07
N ASN A 20 3.09 1.78 -3.01
CA ASN A 20 4.15 1.20 -2.20
C ASN A 20 3.70 -0.09 -1.48
N THR A 21 2.46 -0.11 -0.99
CA THR A 21 1.90 -1.31 -0.33
C THR A 21 1.72 -2.45 -1.34
N VAL A 22 1.23 -2.18 -2.54
CA VAL A 22 1.10 -3.16 -3.63
C VAL A 22 2.47 -3.72 -4.02
N ASN A 23 3.47 -2.86 -4.21
CA ASN A 23 4.83 -3.32 -4.53
C ASN A 23 5.39 -4.27 -3.45
N LEU A 24 5.16 -3.99 -2.17
CA LEU A 24 5.58 -4.88 -1.09
C LEU A 24 4.86 -6.24 -1.14
N LEU A 25 3.58 -6.26 -1.49
CA LEU A 25 2.82 -7.50 -1.67
C LEU A 25 3.35 -8.30 -2.87
N ASP A 26 3.68 -7.64 -3.97
CA ASP A 26 4.29 -8.26 -5.15
C ASP A 26 5.69 -8.83 -4.85
N GLU A 27 6.44 -8.18 -3.97
CA GLU A 27 7.71 -8.67 -3.41
C GLU A 27 7.53 -9.87 -2.44
N GLY A 28 6.29 -10.30 -2.16
CA GLY A 28 5.96 -11.44 -1.31
C GLY A 28 5.86 -11.10 0.18
N ALA A 29 5.84 -9.82 0.55
CA ALA A 29 5.59 -9.42 1.94
C ALA A 29 4.14 -9.72 2.34
N THR A 30 3.93 -10.03 3.62
CA THR A 30 2.60 -10.32 4.16
C THR A 30 2.00 -9.08 4.82
N VAL A 31 0.67 -9.03 4.92
CA VAL A 31 -0.05 -7.91 5.58
C VAL A 31 0.44 -7.68 7.02
N PRO A 32 0.59 -8.70 7.90
CA PRO A 32 1.12 -8.48 9.25
C PRO A 32 2.56 -7.94 9.26
N PHE A 33 3.39 -8.35 8.30
CA PHE A 33 4.75 -7.87 8.18
C PHE A 33 4.80 -6.40 7.75
N ILE A 34 4.04 -6.02 6.72
CA ILE A 34 3.98 -4.64 6.20
C ILE A 34 3.47 -3.70 7.30
N ALA A 35 2.36 -4.04 7.96
CA ALA A 35 1.75 -3.22 9.00
C ALA A 35 2.67 -2.99 10.21
N ARG A 36 3.57 -3.94 10.50
CA ARG A 36 4.46 -3.89 11.67
C ARG A 36 5.84 -3.30 11.39
N TYR A 37 6.40 -3.53 10.19
CA TYR A 37 7.82 -3.29 9.90
C TYR A 37 8.09 -2.40 8.67
N ARG A 38 7.07 -1.90 7.98
CA ARG A 38 7.23 -1.06 6.78
C ARG A 38 6.42 0.25 6.82
N LYS A 39 6.15 0.74 8.04
CA LYS A 39 5.39 1.98 8.24
C LYS A 39 6.05 3.18 7.57
N GLU A 40 7.37 3.29 7.57
CA GLU A 40 8.06 4.39 6.88
C GLU A 40 7.96 4.37 5.35
N ARG A 41 7.54 3.25 4.75
CA ARG A 41 7.33 3.13 3.29
C ARG A 41 5.86 3.30 2.88
N THR A 42 4.92 3.07 3.79
CA THR A 42 3.48 3.11 3.52
C THR A 42 2.74 4.24 4.26
N GLY A 43 3.40 4.92 5.19
CA GLY A 43 2.84 5.95 6.08
C GLY A 43 3.32 7.33 5.72
#